data_AF-A0A0K2T6Y7-F1
#
_entry.id   AF-A0A0K2T6Y7-F1
#
_cell.length_a   1.000
_cell.length_b   1.000
_cell.length_c   1.000
_cell.angle_alpha   90.00
_cell.angle_beta   90.00
_cell.angle_gamma   90.00
#
_symmetry.space_group_name_H-M   'P 1'
#
loop_
_entity.id
_entity.type
_entity.pdbx_description
1 polymer ?
#
loop_
_entity_poly.entity_id
_entity_poly.type
_entity_poly.pdbx_seq_one_letter_code
_entity_poly.pdbx_strand_id
1 'polypeptide(L)'
;MSSAPPSFTQSEDPEEMSYSTWMILHLTDPIKVTCILLILWLIKKIFRREDSPLHPIPVDIPEFSLLKKQDFTIEQLKEYDGTKEDGRILIAVNRKVYDVTKGRHFYGKDGPYGNLAGHDASRALA
;
A
#
# COMPACT_ATOMS: atom_id res chain seq x y z
N MET A 1 -49.84 22.27 -66.40
CA MET A 1 -48.62 22.90 -65.86
C MET A 1 -48.82 23.10 -64.38
N SER A 2 -48.22 22.25 -63.55
CA SER A 2 -48.23 22.40 -62.09
C SER A 2 -46.82 22.06 -61.63
N SER A 3 -46.06 23.10 -61.30
CA SER A 3 -44.68 23.02 -60.83
C SER A 3 -44.68 22.76 -59.32
N ALA A 4 -44.15 21.61 -58.90
CA ALA A 4 -43.87 21.32 -57.50
C ALA A 4 -42.73 22.22 -56.97
N PRO A 5 -42.73 22.60 -55.68
CA PRO A 5 -41.67 23.42 -55.09
C PRO A 5 -40.38 22.60 -54.86
N PRO A 6 -39.21 23.24 -54.78
CA PRO A 6 -37.98 22.55 -54.44
C PRO A 6 -37.97 22.17 -52.95
N SER A 7 -37.83 20.88 -52.65
CA SER A 7 -37.58 20.39 -51.29
C SER A 7 -36.15 20.76 -50.88
N PHE A 8 -35.96 21.96 -50.35
CA PHE A 8 -34.79 22.32 -49.58
C PHE A 8 -35.07 21.99 -48.10
N THR A 9 -34.61 20.83 -47.67
CA THR A 9 -34.35 20.54 -46.24
C THR A 9 -33.36 19.38 -46.21
N GLN A 10 -32.09 19.71 -46.36
CA GLN A 10 -31.02 18.87 -45.83
C GLN A 10 -30.65 19.52 -44.50
N SER A 11 -31.26 19.03 -43.42
CA SER A 11 -30.77 19.28 -42.07
C SER A 11 -29.41 18.59 -41.97
N GLU A 12 -28.34 19.38 -41.92
CA GLU A 12 -27.03 18.89 -41.54
C GLU A 12 -27.10 18.51 -40.06
N ASP A 13 -27.34 17.22 -39.78
CA ASP A 13 -27.28 16.69 -38.43
C ASP A 13 -25.84 16.78 -37.91
N PRO A 14 -25.58 17.40 -36.74
CA PRO A 14 -24.24 17.49 -36.15
C PRO A 14 -23.74 16.16 -35.54
N GLU A 15 -24.32 15.02 -35.91
CA GLU A 15 -24.11 13.73 -35.24
C GLU A 15 -22.92 12.89 -35.75
N GLU A 16 -22.16 13.37 -36.74
CA GLU A 16 -20.97 12.66 -37.26
C GLU A 16 -19.67 13.42 -36.96
N MET A 17 -19.63 14.23 -35.88
CA MET A 17 -18.35 14.66 -35.35
C MET A 17 -17.70 13.48 -34.63
N SER A 18 -16.98 12.67 -35.42
CA SER A 18 -16.24 11.47 -35.06
C SER A 18 -15.86 11.45 -33.59
N TYR A 19 -16.31 10.43 -32.86
CA TYR A 19 -16.02 10.26 -31.43
C TYR A 19 -14.53 10.40 -31.13
N SER A 20 -13.66 10.01 -32.06
CA SER A 20 -12.22 10.24 -31.94
C SER A 20 -11.85 11.72 -31.88
N THR A 21 -12.48 12.58 -32.68
CA THR A 21 -12.28 14.04 -32.69
C THR A 21 -12.93 14.72 -31.49
N TRP A 22 -14.14 14.29 -31.09
CA TRP A 22 -14.78 14.74 -29.85
C TRP A 22 -13.96 14.34 -28.61
N MET A 23 -13.44 13.10 -28.58
CA MET A 23 -12.51 12.61 -27.57
C MET A 23 -11.22 13.42 -27.57
N ILE A 24 -10.59 13.68 -28.72
CA ILE A 24 -9.35 14.46 -28.81
C ILE A 24 -9.55 15.91 -28.35
N LEU A 25 -10.68 16.54 -28.67
CA LEU A 25 -11.01 17.91 -28.22
C LEU A 25 -11.23 17.99 -26.71
N HIS A 26 -11.93 17.02 -26.12
CA HIS A 26 -12.15 16.98 -24.68
C HIS A 26 -10.92 16.47 -23.93
N LEU A 27 -10.04 15.69 -24.54
CA LEU A 27 -8.83 15.15 -23.90
C LEU A 27 -7.74 16.23 -23.71
N THR A 28 -7.83 17.34 -24.43
CA THR A 28 -6.90 18.48 -24.35
C THR A 28 -7.37 19.60 -23.44
N ASP A 29 -8.45 19.39 -22.66
CA ASP A 29 -8.86 20.30 -21.60
C ASP A 29 -7.70 20.49 -20.60
N PRO A 30 -7.31 21.74 -20.26
CA PRO A 30 -6.20 21.98 -19.35
C PRO A 30 -6.44 21.36 -17.97
N ILE A 31 -7.71 21.21 -17.58
CA ILE A 31 -8.15 20.54 -16.36
C ILE A 31 -7.77 19.06 -16.38
N LYS A 32 -8.00 18.35 -17.50
CA LYS A 32 -7.72 16.90 -17.59
C LYS A 32 -6.23 16.63 -17.66
N VAL A 33 -5.47 17.45 -18.38
CA VAL A 33 -4.00 17.38 -18.38
C VAL A 33 -3.45 17.62 -16.98
N THR A 34 -3.97 18.63 -16.26
CA THR A 34 -3.59 18.90 -14.87
C THR A 34 -3.94 17.72 -13.95
N CYS A 35 -5.12 17.12 -14.10
CA CYS A 35 -5.52 15.93 -13.35
C CYS A 35 -4.64 14.72 -13.66
N ILE A 36 -4.30 14.45 -14.93
CA ILE A 36 -3.42 13.34 -15.33
C ILE A 36 -2.02 13.55 -14.75
N LEU A 37 -1.46 14.77 -14.83
CA LEU A 37 -0.17 15.09 -14.23
C LEU A 37 -0.20 14.95 -12.70
N LEU A 38 -1.28 15.38 -12.05
CA LEU A 38 -1.49 15.21 -10.61
C LEU A 38 -1.60 13.73 -10.22
N ILE A 39 -2.35 12.93 -10.99
CA ILE A 39 -2.51 11.48 -10.77
C ILE A 39 -1.17 10.77 -10.94
N LEU A 40 -0.42 11.05 -12.02
CA LEU A 40 0.91 10.49 -12.23
C LEU A 40 1.90 10.94 -11.13
N TRP A 41 1.80 12.20 -10.69
CA TRP A 41 2.60 12.71 -9.58
C TRP A 41 2.24 12.05 -8.25
N LEU A 42 0.96 11.82 -7.98
CA LEU A 42 0.48 11.11 -6.79
C LEU A 42 0.88 9.63 -6.81
N ILE A 43 0.81 8.96 -7.95
CA ILE A 43 1.30 7.58 -8.13
C ILE A 43 2.81 7.55 -7.91
N LYS A 44 3.57 8.46 -8.53
CA LYS A 44 5.00 8.58 -8.28
C LYS A 44 5.29 8.89 -6.82
N LYS A 45 4.46 9.71 -6.16
CA LYS A 45 4.60 10.07 -4.75
C LYS A 45 4.23 8.91 -3.84
N ILE A 46 3.25 8.08 -4.18
CA ILE A 46 2.84 6.89 -3.41
C ILE A 46 3.89 5.79 -3.53
N PHE A 47 4.47 5.61 -4.72
CA PHE A 47 5.57 4.67 -4.96
C PHE A 47 6.93 5.17 -4.46
N ARG A 48 7.09 6.49 -4.27
CA ARG A 48 8.27 7.09 -3.64
C ARG A 48 8.03 7.42 -2.16
N ARG A 49 6.97 6.89 -1.52
CA ARG A 49 6.84 6.95 -0.05
C ARG A 49 7.91 6.05 0.52
N GLU A 50 9.05 6.68 0.79
CA GLU A 50 10.08 6.26 1.72
C GLU A 50 10.57 4.81 1.57
N ASP A 51 11.55 4.60 0.69
CA ASP A 51 12.75 3.93 1.18
C ASP A 51 13.33 4.87 2.22
N SER A 52 12.83 4.84 3.47
CA SER A 52 13.64 5.34 4.57
C SER A 52 14.96 4.61 4.40
N PRO A 53 16.10 5.30 4.16
CA PRO A 53 17.36 4.65 4.39
C PRO A 53 17.24 4.25 5.84
N LEU A 54 17.00 2.96 6.08
CA LEU A 54 17.11 2.35 7.38
C LEU A 54 18.37 2.97 7.91
N HIS A 55 18.23 3.87 8.90
CA HIS A 55 19.40 4.36 9.59
C HIS A 55 20.17 3.09 9.89
N PRO A 56 21.40 2.91 9.38
CA PRO A 56 22.18 1.76 9.77
C PRO A 56 22.42 2.01 11.25
N ILE A 57 21.45 1.58 12.06
CA ILE A 57 21.61 1.43 13.48
C ILE A 57 22.90 0.63 13.54
N PRO A 58 23.95 1.14 14.19
CA PRO A 58 25.13 0.35 14.49
C PRO A 58 24.63 -0.72 15.46
N VAL A 59 23.97 -1.74 14.91
CA VAL A 59 23.55 -2.88 15.67
C VAL A 59 24.75 -3.79 15.66
N ASP A 60 25.51 -3.67 16.75
CA ASP A 60 25.85 -4.85 17.54
C ASP A 60 24.53 -5.61 17.88
N ILE A 61 23.76 -6.07 16.89
CA ILE A 61 22.94 -7.26 17.04
C ILE A 61 24.03 -8.33 17.01
N PRO A 62 24.34 -8.98 18.15
CA PRO A 62 25.10 -10.21 18.08
C PRO A 62 24.37 -11.05 17.06
N GLU A 63 25.10 -11.59 16.09
CA GLU A 63 24.61 -12.45 15.02
C GLU A 63 23.90 -13.65 15.64
N PHE A 64 22.72 -13.42 16.18
CA PHE A 64 21.95 -14.42 16.85
C PHE A 64 21.23 -15.12 15.73
N SER A 65 22.01 -15.99 15.08
CA SER A 65 21.63 -17.36 14.82
C SER A 65 20.12 -17.48 14.80
N LEU A 66 19.56 -17.31 13.60
CA LEU A 66 18.16 -17.62 13.27
C LEU A 66 17.66 -18.65 14.28
N LEU A 67 16.83 -18.21 15.23
CA LEU A 67 16.48 -19.02 16.40
C LEU A 67 16.20 -20.42 15.89
N LYS A 68 17.06 -21.36 16.31
CA LYS A 68 16.97 -22.76 15.87
C LYS A 68 15.52 -23.14 16.06
N LYS A 69 14.87 -23.67 15.02
CA LYS A 69 13.44 -24.05 15.07
C LYS A 69 13.21 -24.85 16.35
N GLN A 70 12.64 -24.19 17.35
CA GLN A 70 12.45 -24.69 18.69
C GLN A 70 10.99 -24.44 19.01
N ASP A 71 10.41 -25.40 19.70
CA ASP A 71 9.07 -25.27 20.22
C ASP A 71 9.12 -24.33 21.43
N PHE A 72 8.41 -23.22 21.32
CA PHE A 72 8.26 -22.28 22.43
C PHE A 72 6.96 -22.60 23.17
N THR A 73 7.05 -22.63 24.50
CA THR A 73 5.84 -22.57 25.34
C THR A 73 5.31 -21.15 25.40
N ILE A 74 4.05 -20.97 25.81
CA ILE A 74 3.42 -19.65 25.92
C ILE A 74 4.17 -18.76 26.92
N GLU A 75 4.65 -19.35 28.01
CA GLU A 75 5.43 -18.67 29.04
C GLU A 75 6.76 -18.17 28.48
N GLN A 76 7.46 -19.02 27.73
CA GLN A 76 8.71 -18.65 27.07
C GLN A 76 8.49 -17.57 26.01
N LEU A 77 7.37 -17.60 25.27
CA LEU A 77 7.07 -16.61 24.25
C LEU A 77 6.84 -15.22 24.88
N LYS A 78 6.16 -15.16 26.03
CA LYS A 78 5.84 -13.91 26.74
C LYS A 78 7.08 -13.13 27.16
N GLU A 79 8.19 -13.81 27.36
CA GLU A 79 9.46 -13.20 27.67
C GLU A 79 10.11 -12.43 26.49
N TYR A 80 9.60 -12.60 25.26
CA TYR A 80 10.13 -11.95 24.06
C TYR A 80 9.18 -10.85 23.55
N ASP A 81 8.91 -9.87 24.39
CA ASP A 81 8.08 -8.70 24.11
C ASP A 81 8.87 -7.47 23.61
N GLY A 82 10.20 -7.61 23.46
CA GLY A 82 11.09 -6.51 23.07
C GLY A 82 11.57 -5.61 24.22
N THR A 83 11.24 -5.94 25.48
CA THR A 83 11.70 -5.19 26.68
C THR A 83 13.00 -5.73 27.28
N LYS A 84 13.37 -6.98 26.96
CA LYS A 84 14.66 -7.57 27.36
C LYS A 84 15.84 -6.83 26.74
N GLU A 85 17.03 -7.01 27.33
CA GLU A 85 18.31 -6.49 26.79
C GLU A 85 18.57 -6.97 25.36
N ASP A 86 18.12 -8.18 25.01
CA ASP A 86 18.17 -8.72 23.65
C ASP A 86 17.31 -7.93 22.64
N GLY A 87 16.33 -7.15 23.12
CA GLY A 87 15.44 -6.32 22.30
C GLY A 87 14.58 -7.08 21.28
N ARG A 88 14.55 -8.42 21.36
CA ARG A 88 13.85 -9.28 20.40
C ARG A 88 12.37 -9.37 20.68
N ILE A 89 11.61 -9.43 19.59
CA ILE A 89 10.16 -9.50 19.62
C ILE A 89 9.73 -10.75 18.86
N LEU A 90 9.11 -11.70 19.58
CA LEU A 90 8.53 -12.89 19.00
C LEU A 90 7.00 -12.82 19.08
N ILE A 91 6.35 -13.39 18.08
CA ILE A 91 4.89 -13.47 18.00
C ILE A 91 4.50 -14.87 17.52
N ALA A 92 3.45 -15.44 18.08
CA ALA A 92 2.89 -16.69 17.57
C ALA A 92 1.68 -16.41 16.66
N VAL A 93 1.63 -17.06 15.52
CA VAL A 93 0.50 -17.02 14.58
C VAL A 93 0.25 -18.43 14.07
N ASN A 94 -0.96 -18.93 14.25
CA ASN A 94 -1.41 -20.27 13.89
C ASN A 94 -0.41 -21.35 14.34
N ARG A 95 -0.02 -21.32 15.63
CA ARG A 95 0.96 -22.23 16.25
C ARG A 95 2.38 -22.19 15.64
N LYS A 96 2.70 -21.15 14.87
CA LYS A 96 4.06 -20.89 14.39
C LYS A 96 4.62 -19.63 15.03
N VAL A 97 5.86 -19.68 15.47
CA VAL A 97 6.54 -18.53 16.07
C VAL A 97 7.34 -17.81 15.00
N TYR A 98 7.19 -16.49 14.97
CA TYR A 98 7.86 -15.60 14.05
C TYR A 98 8.69 -14.58 14.83
N ASP A 99 9.89 -14.32 14.33
CA ASP A 99 10.73 -13.22 14.81
C ASP A 99 10.38 -11.95 14.03
N VAL A 100 9.79 -10.98 14.74
CA VAL A 100 9.36 -9.70 14.19
C VAL A 100 10.22 -8.55 14.73
N THR A 101 11.42 -8.83 15.21
CA THR A 101 12.35 -7.83 15.76
C THR A 101 12.68 -6.71 14.75
N LYS A 102 12.75 -7.04 13.45
CA LYS A 102 12.93 -6.04 12.37
C LYS A 102 11.78 -5.02 12.29
N GLY A 103 10.59 -5.40 12.73
CA GLY A 103 9.37 -4.58 12.74
C GLY A 103 9.13 -3.87 14.08
N ARG A 104 10.17 -3.55 14.86
CA ARG A 104 10.05 -2.93 16.20
C ARG A 104 9.18 -1.67 16.26
N HIS A 105 9.08 -0.91 15.18
CA HIS A 105 8.21 0.26 15.09
C HIS A 105 6.70 -0.09 15.10
N PHE A 106 6.34 -1.29 14.65
CA PHE A 106 4.97 -1.79 14.66
C PHE A 106 4.67 -2.66 15.89
N TYR A 107 5.59 -3.57 16.23
CA TYR A 107 5.41 -4.59 17.25
C TYR A 107 6.12 -4.28 18.57
N GLY A 108 6.91 -3.21 18.66
CA GLY A 108 7.51 -2.78 19.93
C GLY A 108 6.47 -2.18 20.87
N LYS A 109 6.85 -1.93 22.13
CA LYS A 109 5.93 -1.43 23.18
C LYS A 109 5.13 -0.18 22.76
N ASP A 110 5.75 0.70 21.97
CA ASP A 110 5.19 1.98 21.54
C ASP A 110 4.49 1.89 20.17
N GLY A 111 4.50 0.71 19.54
CA GLY A 111 3.89 0.46 18.25
C GLY A 111 2.40 0.10 18.35
N PRO A 112 1.62 0.30 17.27
CA PRO A 112 0.18 0.01 17.25
C PRO A 112 -0.16 -1.46 17.54
N TYR A 113 0.78 -2.37 17.30
CA TYR A 113 0.63 -3.81 17.52
C TYR A 113 1.50 -4.32 18.68
N GLY A 114 2.00 -3.45 19.56
CA GLY A 114 2.83 -3.82 20.71
C GLY A 114 2.18 -4.81 21.67
N ASN A 115 0.84 -4.80 21.76
CA ASN A 115 0.09 -5.74 22.59
C ASN A 115 0.21 -7.21 22.13
N LEU A 116 0.65 -7.45 20.90
CA LEU A 116 0.84 -8.78 20.34
C LEU A 116 2.24 -9.33 20.58
N ALA A 117 3.18 -8.49 21.05
CA ALA A 117 4.54 -8.87 21.36
C ALA A 117 4.54 -9.92 22.48
N GLY A 118 5.26 -11.03 22.27
CA GLY A 118 5.34 -12.15 23.21
C GLY A 118 4.05 -12.96 23.37
N HIS A 119 3.03 -12.73 22.54
CA HIS A 119 1.73 -13.39 22.65
C HIS A 119 1.33 -14.12 21.37
N ASP A 120 0.32 -14.98 21.50
CA ASP A 120 -0.33 -15.61 20.35
C ASP A 120 -1.33 -14.64 19.71
N ALA A 121 -0.95 -14.10 18.55
CA ALA A 121 -1.74 -13.19 17.75
C ALA A 121 -2.74 -13.90 16.82
N SER A 122 -2.81 -15.23 16.84
CA SER A 122 -3.77 -16.00 16.03
C SER A 122 -5.21 -15.49 16.19
N ARG A 123 -5.58 -15.06 17.40
CA ARG A 123 -6.92 -14.52 17.68
C ARG A 123 -7.10 -13.08 17.22
N ALA A 124 -6.05 -12.28 17.24
CA ALA A 124 -6.10 -10.88 16.81
C ALA A 124 -6.06 -10.74 15.28
N LEU A 125 -5.59 -11.78 14.59
CA LEU A 125 -5.50 -11.85 13.13
C LEU A 125 -6.63 -12.64 12.46
N ALA A 126 -7.50 -13.30 13.25
CA ALA A 126 -8.60 -14.13 12.76
C ALA A 126 -9.90 -13.35 12.50
#